data_AF-A0ABD5T9H1-F1
#
_entry.id   AF-A0ABD5T9H1-F1
#
_cell.length_a   1.000
_cell.length_b   1.000
_cell.length_c   1.000
_cell.angle_alpha   90.00
_cell.angle_beta   90.00
_cell.angle_gamma   90.00
#
_symmetry.space_group_name_H-M   'P 1'
#
loop_
_entity.id
_entity.type
_entity.pdbx_description
1 polymer ?
#
loop_
_entity_poly.entity_id
_entity_poly.type
_entity_poly.pdbx_seq_one_letter_code
_entity_poly.pdbx_strand_id
1 'polypeptide(L)'
;MSDSFPSVPDAALAEGGWCERERRETTEFDAAVVTVAAATVVYEDRALRDRVAEETGVDRLWRFFVASRLTVSPATGPSAPLTKLVANRAHAGFADSLAERGFEGVRRVAAADVDAIDSALGDDSRVAGYEALCRLDGVDVRARGWAAVRPVAGAYLLVGGAYPTAVRTVPDERTDDALAEAFDPDRFREELFSLMRETR
;
A
#
# COMPACT_ATOMS: atom_id res chain seq x y z
N MET A 1 -0.26 -5.31 27.27
CA MET A 1 0.51 -4.42 26.41
C MET A 1 -0.39 -4.05 25.25
N SER A 2 -0.72 -2.79 25.05
CA SER A 2 -1.47 -2.40 23.85
C SER A 2 -0.60 -2.73 22.65
N ASP A 3 -1.11 -3.52 21.72
CA ASP A 3 -0.42 -3.78 20.46
C ASP A 3 -0.24 -2.43 19.76
N SER A 4 1.03 -2.02 19.58
CA SER A 4 1.36 -0.77 18.91
C SER A 4 1.05 -0.88 17.42
N PHE A 5 0.99 -2.10 16.87
CA PHE A 5 0.71 -2.38 15.48
C PHE A 5 -0.80 -2.45 15.19
N PRO A 6 -1.19 -2.23 13.92
CA PRO A 6 -2.57 -2.43 13.49
C PRO A 6 -2.93 -3.92 13.50
N SER A 7 -4.21 -4.21 13.73
CA SER A 7 -4.78 -5.55 13.58
C SER A 7 -5.12 -5.78 12.12
N VAL A 8 -4.44 -6.73 11.47
CA VAL A 8 -4.64 -7.07 10.06
C VAL A 8 -5.50 -8.33 9.91
N PRO A 9 -6.16 -8.57 8.76
CA PRO A 9 -6.96 -9.77 8.53
C PRO A 9 -6.07 -10.99 8.22
N ASP A 10 -5.49 -11.60 9.26
CA ASP A 10 -4.52 -12.70 9.12
C ASP A 10 -5.03 -13.87 8.27
N ALA A 11 -6.31 -14.24 8.40
CA ALA A 11 -6.89 -15.33 7.62
C ALA A 11 -6.92 -15.01 6.12
N ALA A 12 -7.39 -13.81 5.75
CA ALA A 12 -7.43 -13.37 4.35
C ALA A 12 -6.02 -13.24 3.75
N LEU A 13 -5.06 -12.76 4.55
CA LEU A 13 -3.65 -12.68 4.14
C LEU A 13 -3.07 -14.08 3.88
N ALA A 14 -3.30 -15.04 4.78
CA ALA A 14 -2.83 -16.40 4.60
C ALA A 14 -3.47 -17.10 3.38
N GLU A 15 -4.78 -16.94 3.19
CA GLU A 15 -5.52 -17.49 2.03
C GLU A 15 -5.05 -16.87 0.71
N GLY A 16 -4.70 -15.58 0.71
CA GLY A 16 -4.19 -14.85 -0.45
C GLY A 16 -2.70 -15.09 -0.77
N GLY A 17 -1.98 -15.89 0.03
CA GLY A 17 -0.55 -16.15 -0.15
C GLY A 17 0.37 -15.01 0.31
N TRP A 18 -0.16 -14.09 1.12
CA TRP A 18 0.60 -12.97 1.66
C TRP A 18 1.53 -13.41 2.80
N CYS A 19 2.72 -12.83 2.83
CA CYS A 19 3.70 -13.05 3.90
C CYS A 19 4.20 -11.72 4.45
N GLU A 20 4.32 -11.62 5.78
CA GLU A 20 4.94 -10.45 6.40
C GLU A 20 6.40 -10.35 5.94
N ARG A 21 6.75 -9.17 5.43
CA ARG A 21 8.09 -8.84 4.96
C ARG A 21 8.83 -7.91 5.90
N GLU A 22 8.09 -7.03 6.56
CA GLU A 22 8.64 -6.01 7.41
C GLU A 22 7.67 -5.67 8.54
N ARG A 23 8.23 -5.48 9.73
CA ARG A 23 7.53 -4.96 10.91
C ARG A 23 8.47 -3.99 11.61
N ARG A 24 8.08 -2.71 11.68
CA ARG A 24 8.93 -1.65 12.22
C ARG A 24 8.16 -0.57 12.96
N GLU A 25 8.83 0.07 13.90
CA GLU A 25 8.39 1.31 14.54
C GLU A 25 9.32 2.46 14.16
N THR A 26 8.75 3.60 13.77
CA THR A 26 9.50 4.78 13.34
C THR A 26 8.88 6.05 13.94
N THR A 27 9.68 7.09 14.12
CA THR A 27 9.17 8.44 14.37
C THR A 27 9.19 9.20 13.04
N GLU A 28 8.03 9.34 12.41
CA GLU A 28 7.88 9.82 11.03
C GLU A 28 7.91 11.34 10.91
N PHE A 29 7.65 12.03 12.02
CA PHE A 29 7.52 13.47 12.04
C PHE A 29 7.78 14.05 13.42
N ASP A 30 8.57 15.11 13.46
CA ASP A 30 8.70 16.02 14.58
C ASP A 30 8.56 17.45 14.02
N ALA A 31 7.37 18.03 14.18
CA ALA A 31 7.26 19.49 14.15
C ALA A 31 6.99 19.97 15.56
N ALA A 32 7.43 21.19 15.85
CA ALA A 32 7.44 21.86 17.16
C ALA A 32 6.16 21.77 18.03
N VAL A 33 5.05 21.24 17.51
CA VAL A 33 3.76 21.07 18.20
C VAL A 33 3.30 19.61 18.30
N VAL A 34 3.69 18.71 17.38
CA VAL A 34 3.27 17.30 17.38
C VAL A 34 4.33 16.34 16.83
N THR A 35 4.46 15.19 17.47
CA THR A 35 5.26 14.03 17.01
C THR A 35 4.34 12.93 16.52
N VAL A 36 4.69 12.27 15.42
CA VAL A 36 3.95 11.10 14.91
C VAL A 36 4.84 9.87 14.93
N ALA A 37 4.48 8.88 15.74
CA ALA A 37 5.09 7.56 15.75
C ALA A 37 4.26 6.61 14.87
N ALA A 38 4.92 5.83 14.02
CA ALA A 38 4.30 4.88 13.11
C ALA A 38 4.75 3.45 13.46
N ALA A 39 3.80 2.57 13.72
CA ALA A 39 4.02 1.13 13.85
C ALA A 39 3.48 0.43 12.60
N THR A 40 4.40 0.04 11.71
CA THR A 40 4.11 -0.37 10.33
C THR A 40 4.39 -1.86 10.12
N VAL A 41 3.45 -2.55 9.48
CA VAL A 41 3.63 -3.89 8.92
C VAL A 41 3.49 -3.84 7.40
N VAL A 42 4.35 -4.55 6.69
CA VAL A 42 4.31 -4.68 5.23
C VAL A 42 4.25 -6.16 4.86
N TYR A 43 3.33 -6.48 3.97
CA TYR A 43 3.13 -7.82 3.41
C TYR A 43 3.46 -7.80 1.93
N GLU A 44 4.04 -8.88 1.43
CA GLU A 44 4.11 -9.17 0.00
C GLU A 44 3.25 -10.37 -0.36
N ASP A 45 2.83 -10.46 -1.60
CA ASP A 45 2.32 -11.72 -2.15
C ASP A 45 3.49 -12.62 -2.54
N ARG A 46 3.84 -13.52 -1.62
CA ARG A 46 4.95 -14.46 -1.80
C ARG A 46 4.60 -15.52 -2.85
N ALA A 47 3.34 -15.95 -2.90
CA ALA A 47 2.89 -16.97 -3.84
C ALA A 47 2.95 -16.49 -5.30
N LEU A 48 2.55 -15.25 -5.58
CA LEU A 48 2.70 -14.63 -6.91
C LEU A 48 4.17 -14.48 -7.29
N ARG A 49 5.00 -14.00 -6.35
CA ARG A 49 6.45 -13.85 -6.55
C ARG A 49 7.11 -15.17 -6.91
N ASP A 50 6.84 -16.23 -6.14
CA ASP A 50 7.43 -17.55 -6.37
C ASP A 50 6.97 -18.14 -7.70
N ARG A 51 5.67 -18.07 -8.04
CA ARG A 51 5.15 -18.53 -9.34
C ARG A 51 5.84 -17.85 -10.53
N VAL A 52 5.91 -16.52 -10.52
CA VAL A 52 6.55 -15.77 -11.61
C VAL A 52 8.05 -16.10 -11.69
N ALA A 53 8.73 -16.22 -10.55
CA ALA A 53 10.14 -16.56 -10.50
C ALA A 53 10.42 -17.96 -11.05
N GLU A 54 9.57 -18.95 -10.77
CA GLU A 54 9.69 -20.32 -11.30
C GLU A 54 9.52 -20.37 -12.82
N GLU A 55 8.60 -19.58 -13.37
CA GLU A 55 8.29 -19.60 -14.80
C GLU A 55 9.27 -18.77 -15.65
N THR A 56 9.73 -17.64 -15.12
CA THR A 56 10.49 -16.62 -15.87
C THR A 56 11.91 -16.40 -15.38
N GLY A 57 12.24 -16.84 -14.15
CA GLY A 57 13.47 -16.48 -13.46
C GLY A 57 13.48 -15.07 -12.85
N VAL A 58 12.41 -14.29 -13.04
CA VAL A 58 12.30 -12.92 -12.50
C VAL A 58 11.75 -12.95 -11.07
N ASP A 59 12.66 -12.87 -10.10
CA ASP A 59 12.31 -12.89 -8.67
C ASP A 59 12.18 -11.47 -8.07
N ARG A 60 10.96 -10.94 -8.01
CA ARG A 60 10.69 -9.54 -7.58
C ARG A 60 9.41 -9.38 -6.76
N LEU A 61 9.30 -8.25 -6.07
CA LEU A 61 8.08 -7.84 -5.37
C LEU A 61 7.08 -7.29 -6.39
N TRP A 62 6.02 -8.05 -6.70
CA TRP A 62 5.01 -7.64 -7.68
C TRP A 62 3.90 -6.78 -7.07
N ARG A 63 3.44 -7.15 -5.87
CA ARG A 63 2.43 -6.42 -5.13
C ARG A 63 2.70 -6.46 -3.64
N PHE A 64 2.27 -5.41 -2.94
CA PHE A 64 2.43 -5.29 -1.50
C PHE A 64 1.18 -4.70 -0.84
N PHE A 65 0.98 -5.04 0.42
CA PHE A 65 0.00 -4.44 1.33
C PHE A 65 0.74 -3.86 2.53
N VAL A 66 0.31 -2.69 3.00
CA VAL A 66 0.90 -2.01 4.16
C VAL A 66 -0.21 -1.53 5.09
N ALA A 67 0.02 -1.71 6.38
CA ALA A 67 -0.80 -1.15 7.44
C ALA A 67 0.11 -0.48 8.46
N SER A 68 -0.28 0.71 8.92
CA SER A 68 0.48 1.46 9.91
C SER A 68 -0.43 2.18 10.90
N ARG A 69 -0.17 1.99 12.19
CA ARG A 69 -0.81 2.75 13.25
C ARG A 69 0.02 3.99 13.56
N LEU A 70 -0.58 5.15 13.38
CA LEU A 70 0.04 6.47 13.54
C LEU A 70 -0.42 7.10 14.85
N THR A 71 0.44 7.10 15.86
CA THR A 71 0.17 7.68 17.19
C THR A 71 0.70 9.11 17.24
N VAL A 72 -0.16 10.06 17.61
CA VAL A 72 0.18 11.48 17.71
C VAL A 72 0.46 11.84 19.17
N SER A 73 1.57 12.54 19.42
CA SER A 73 1.96 13.06 20.72
C SER A 73 2.16 14.58 20.67
N PRO A 74 1.61 15.37 21.62
CA PRO A 74 0.71 14.95 22.69
C PRO A 74 -0.62 14.42 22.15
N ALA A 75 -1.28 13.55 22.91
CA ALA A 75 -2.55 12.94 22.52
C ALA A 75 -3.67 14.01 22.48
N THR A 76 -3.82 14.65 21.34
CA THR A 76 -4.97 15.48 21.00
C THR A 76 -5.97 14.62 20.23
N GLY A 77 -7.23 14.58 20.66
CA GLY A 77 -8.28 13.87 19.90
C GLY A 77 -8.34 14.32 18.44
N PRO A 78 -8.90 13.49 17.53
CA PRO A 78 -8.92 13.81 16.11
C PRO A 78 -9.66 15.13 15.87
N SER A 79 -9.06 16.01 15.07
CA SER A 79 -9.69 17.24 14.57
C SER A 79 -9.49 17.33 13.07
N ALA A 80 -10.40 17.98 12.35
CA ALA A 80 -10.28 18.10 10.89
C ALA A 80 -8.91 18.64 10.41
N PRO A 81 -8.31 19.67 11.06
CA PRO A 81 -6.97 20.13 10.70
C PRO A 81 -5.88 19.08 10.94
N LEU A 82 -5.92 18.39 12.09
CA LEU A 82 -4.94 17.36 12.41
C LEU A 82 -5.05 16.15 11.48
N THR A 83 -6.27 15.69 11.21
CA THR A 83 -6.53 14.57 10.29
C THR A 83 -6.02 14.90 8.89
N LYS A 84 -6.23 16.14 8.42
CA LYS A 84 -5.68 16.60 7.14
C LYS A 84 -4.15 16.60 7.14
N LEU A 85 -3.52 17.09 8.21
CA LEU A 85 -2.06 17.11 8.35
C LEU A 85 -1.47 15.69 8.31
N VAL A 86 -2.02 14.79 9.14
CA VAL A 86 -1.56 13.38 9.22
C VAL A 86 -1.75 12.67 7.89
N ALA A 87 -2.92 12.82 7.24
CA ALA A 87 -3.17 12.21 5.94
C ALA A 87 -2.19 12.70 4.87
N ASN A 88 -1.96 14.01 4.77
CA ASN A 88 -1.01 14.57 3.81
C ASN A 88 0.41 14.01 4.01
N ARG A 89 0.86 13.89 5.26
CA ARG A 89 2.19 13.34 5.58
C ARG A 89 2.28 11.86 5.28
N ALA A 90 1.29 11.08 5.69
CA ALA A 90 1.22 9.65 5.42
C ALA A 90 1.17 9.36 3.92
N HIS A 91 0.41 10.14 3.16
CA HIS A 91 0.36 10.03 1.70
C HIS A 91 1.70 10.40 1.05
N ALA A 92 2.40 11.43 1.53
CA ALA A 92 3.73 11.75 1.05
C ALA A 92 4.73 10.60 1.33
N GLY A 93 4.78 10.09 2.56
CA GLY A 93 5.64 8.96 2.91
C GLY A 93 5.31 7.68 2.15
N PHE A 94 4.03 7.45 1.82
CA PHE A 94 3.62 6.34 0.94
C PHE A 94 4.15 6.53 -0.49
N ALA A 95 4.08 7.74 -1.05
CA ALA A 95 4.62 8.02 -2.38
C ALA A 95 6.16 7.83 -2.41
N ASP A 96 6.85 8.26 -1.36
CA ASP A 96 8.29 8.04 -1.20
C ASP A 96 8.60 6.52 -1.10
N SER A 97 7.78 5.77 -0.34
CA SER A 97 7.89 4.31 -0.21
C SER A 97 7.67 3.57 -1.53
N LEU A 98 6.84 4.10 -2.43
CA LEU A 98 6.72 3.59 -3.81
C LEU A 98 8.01 3.83 -4.59
N ALA A 99 8.56 5.04 -4.54
CA ALA A 99 9.81 5.36 -5.24
C ALA A 99 10.98 4.47 -4.77
N GLU A 100 11.12 4.26 -3.47
CA GLU A 100 12.13 3.36 -2.88
C GLU A 100 11.98 1.90 -3.33
N ARG A 101 10.76 1.48 -3.68
CA ARG A 101 10.45 0.13 -4.19
C ARG A 101 10.62 0.00 -5.70
N GLY A 102 11.22 1.00 -6.37
CA GLY A 102 11.49 0.98 -7.80
C GLY A 102 10.33 1.46 -8.68
N PHE A 103 9.34 2.14 -8.08
CA PHE A 103 8.27 2.76 -8.85
C PHE A 103 8.73 4.15 -9.32
N GLU A 104 8.80 4.34 -10.62
CA GLU A 104 9.15 5.61 -11.26
C GLU A 104 7.91 6.36 -11.75
N GLY A 105 8.03 7.69 -11.86
CA GLY A 105 6.97 8.54 -12.42
C GLY A 105 5.67 8.48 -11.64
N VAL A 106 5.76 8.32 -10.31
CA VAL A 106 4.62 8.28 -9.38
C VAL A 106 3.77 9.55 -9.53
N ARG A 107 2.56 9.39 -10.02
CA ARG A 107 1.58 10.46 -10.25
C ARG A 107 0.30 10.17 -9.51
N ARG A 108 -0.38 11.22 -9.02
CA ARG A 108 -1.72 11.07 -8.43
C ARG A 108 -2.73 10.68 -9.51
N VAL A 109 -3.66 9.80 -9.18
CA VAL A 109 -4.83 9.51 -10.02
C VAL A 109 -5.79 10.70 -10.04
N ALA A 110 -6.71 10.70 -11.00
CA ALA A 110 -7.73 11.74 -11.10
C ALA A 110 -8.64 11.76 -9.87
N ALA A 111 -9.13 12.94 -9.49
CA ALA A 111 -10.00 13.10 -8.32
C ALA A 111 -11.26 12.21 -8.38
N ALA A 112 -11.87 12.08 -9.56
CA ALA A 112 -13.05 11.24 -9.76
C ALA A 112 -12.79 9.75 -9.43
N ASP A 113 -11.60 9.23 -9.72
CA ASP A 113 -11.22 7.86 -9.35
C ASP A 113 -11.03 7.73 -7.84
N VAL A 114 -10.54 8.78 -7.17
CA VAL A 114 -10.41 8.81 -5.71
C VAL A 114 -11.79 8.81 -5.04
N ASP A 115 -12.72 9.65 -5.50
CA ASP A 115 -14.05 9.79 -4.90
C ASP A 115 -14.85 8.47 -4.92
N ALA A 116 -14.71 7.69 -6.00
CA ALA A 116 -15.31 6.37 -6.12
C ALA A 116 -14.74 5.37 -5.10
N ILE A 117 -13.44 5.45 -4.80
CA ILE A 117 -12.78 4.59 -3.81
C ILE A 117 -13.06 5.06 -2.38
N ASP A 118 -13.11 6.37 -2.15
CA ASP A 118 -13.41 6.95 -0.84
C ASP A 118 -14.76 6.44 -0.32
N SER A 119 -15.77 6.49 -1.18
CA SER A 119 -17.11 5.92 -0.93
C SER A 119 -17.07 4.42 -0.59
N ALA A 120 -16.10 3.67 -1.11
CA ALA A 120 -15.95 2.24 -0.88
C ALA A 120 -15.15 1.88 0.38
N LEU A 121 -14.37 2.81 0.94
CA LEU A 121 -13.55 2.64 2.15
C LEU A 121 -14.15 3.32 3.39
N GLY A 122 -15.21 4.10 3.22
CA GLY A 122 -16.02 4.72 4.26
C GLY A 122 -15.70 6.20 4.50
N ASP A 123 -16.73 6.96 4.89
CA ASP A 123 -16.80 8.44 4.86
C ASP A 123 -15.71 9.19 5.67
N ASP A 124 -15.07 8.55 6.64
CA ASP A 124 -14.01 9.16 7.47
C ASP A 124 -12.59 8.92 6.93
N SER A 125 -12.46 8.19 5.82
CA SER A 125 -11.18 7.93 5.17
C SER A 125 -10.73 9.13 4.34
N ARG A 126 -9.41 9.35 4.29
CA ARG A 126 -8.79 10.23 3.31
C ARG A 126 -7.96 9.39 2.36
N VAL A 127 -8.46 9.22 1.15
CA VAL A 127 -7.85 8.34 0.14
C VAL A 127 -6.93 9.12 -0.81
N ALA A 128 -5.87 8.45 -1.21
CA ALA A 128 -4.95 8.85 -2.26
C ALA A 128 -4.70 7.67 -3.20
N GLY A 129 -4.88 7.88 -4.51
CA GLY A 129 -4.46 6.93 -5.53
C GLY A 129 -3.24 7.41 -6.30
N TYR A 130 -2.46 6.45 -6.77
CA TYR A 130 -1.20 6.65 -7.48
C TYR A 130 -1.12 5.75 -8.70
N GLU A 131 -0.54 6.27 -9.77
CA GLU A 131 -0.10 5.51 -10.93
C GLU A 131 1.40 5.68 -11.09
N ALA A 132 2.08 4.60 -11.41
CA ALA A 132 3.52 4.60 -11.61
C ALA A 132 3.93 3.56 -12.65
N LEU A 133 5.16 3.69 -13.12
CA LEU A 133 5.83 2.70 -13.96
C LEU A 133 6.93 2.07 -13.11
N CYS A 134 6.91 0.75 -12.97
CA CYS A 134 7.99 0.01 -12.35
C CYS A 134 8.89 -0.52 -13.47
N ARG A 135 10.15 -0.07 -13.51
CA ARG A 135 11.16 -0.55 -14.46
C ARG A 135 12.14 -1.43 -13.72
N LEU A 136 12.18 -2.71 -14.03
CA LEU A 136 13.00 -3.69 -13.31
C LEU A 136 13.57 -4.71 -14.30
N ASP A 137 14.89 -4.73 -14.43
CA ASP A 137 15.62 -5.80 -15.15
C ASP A 137 15.12 -6.10 -16.57
N GLY A 138 14.75 -5.06 -17.33
CA GLY A 138 14.21 -5.20 -18.69
C GLY A 138 12.71 -5.51 -18.75
N VAL A 139 12.05 -5.58 -17.60
CA VAL A 139 10.60 -5.67 -17.45
C VAL A 139 10.04 -4.34 -17.00
N ASP A 140 9.16 -3.75 -17.81
CA ASP A 140 8.45 -2.52 -17.48
C ASP A 140 6.97 -2.85 -17.21
N VAL A 141 6.48 -2.48 -16.03
CA VAL A 141 5.10 -2.75 -15.61
C VAL A 141 4.44 -1.48 -15.12
N ARG A 142 3.24 -1.18 -15.60
CA ARG A 142 2.40 -0.16 -14.99
C ARG A 142 1.84 -0.68 -13.69
N ALA A 143 1.87 0.13 -12.65
CA ALA A 143 1.29 -0.22 -11.38
C ALA A 143 0.38 0.89 -10.86
N ARG A 144 -0.56 0.48 -10.02
CA ARG A 144 -1.46 1.38 -9.31
C ARG A 144 -1.31 1.15 -7.81
N GLY A 145 -1.27 2.23 -7.06
CA GLY A 145 -1.17 2.23 -5.61
C GLY A 145 -2.31 3.02 -4.97
N TRP A 146 -2.73 2.60 -3.78
CA TRP A 146 -3.75 3.28 -3.00
C TRP A 146 -3.30 3.39 -1.55
N ALA A 147 -3.62 4.51 -0.92
CA ALA A 147 -3.39 4.74 0.50
C ALA A 147 -4.59 5.48 1.11
N ALA A 148 -5.10 4.97 2.22
CA ALA A 148 -6.20 5.56 2.96
C ALA A 148 -5.78 5.81 4.40
N VAL A 149 -6.15 6.97 4.93
CA VAL A 149 -5.92 7.33 6.33
C VAL A 149 -7.25 7.61 7.00
N ARG A 150 -7.53 6.92 8.10
CA ARG A 150 -8.76 7.12 8.90
C ARG A 150 -8.45 7.32 10.38
N PRO A 151 -9.21 8.15 11.11
CA PRO A 151 -9.08 8.24 12.55
C PRO A 151 -9.51 6.93 13.22
N VAL A 152 -8.79 6.53 14.26
CA VAL A 152 -9.15 5.41 15.15
C VAL A 152 -9.00 5.87 16.61
N ALA A 153 -9.36 5.03 17.58
CA ALA A 153 -9.29 5.40 19.00
C ALA A 153 -7.85 5.81 19.40
N GLY A 154 -7.64 7.12 19.59
CA GLY A 154 -6.37 7.71 20.04
C GLY A 154 -5.25 7.73 19.00
N ALA A 155 -5.52 7.42 17.74
CA ALA A 155 -4.50 7.33 16.68
C ALA A 155 -5.13 7.53 15.29
N TYR A 156 -4.32 7.38 14.25
CA TYR A 156 -4.77 7.21 12.87
C TYR A 156 -4.31 5.86 12.33
N LEU A 157 -5.09 5.29 11.43
CA LEU A 157 -4.72 4.09 10.70
C LEU A 157 -4.45 4.45 9.25
N LEU A 158 -3.24 4.17 8.79
CA LEU A 158 -2.85 4.17 7.39
C LEU A 158 -2.94 2.73 6.87
N VAL A 159 -3.69 2.54 5.79
CA VAL A 159 -3.71 1.28 5.03
C VAL A 159 -3.47 1.57 3.56
N GLY A 160 -2.79 0.68 2.86
CA GLY A 160 -2.53 0.86 1.46
C GLY A 160 -1.78 -0.29 0.82
N GLY A 161 -1.37 -0.09 -0.41
CA GLY A 161 -0.65 -1.10 -1.18
C GLY A 161 -0.54 -0.70 -2.64
N ALA A 162 0.20 -1.49 -3.41
CA ALA A 162 0.28 -1.33 -4.84
C ALA A 162 0.32 -2.69 -5.54
N TYR A 163 -0.15 -2.69 -6.79
CA TYR A 163 -0.26 -3.88 -7.62
C TYR A 163 -0.06 -3.54 -9.11
N PRO A 164 0.37 -4.50 -9.93
CA PRO A 164 0.58 -4.29 -11.35
C PRO A 164 -0.76 -4.25 -12.10
N THR A 165 -0.79 -3.50 -13.20
CA THR A 165 -1.99 -3.26 -14.02
C THR A 165 -1.78 -3.60 -15.49
N ALA A 166 -0.55 -3.53 -15.98
CA ALA A 166 -0.21 -3.91 -17.35
C ALA A 166 1.29 -4.11 -17.51
N VAL A 167 1.69 -5.13 -18.27
CA VAL A 167 3.06 -5.28 -18.78
C VAL A 167 3.27 -4.34 -19.97
N ARG A 168 4.47 -3.77 -20.09
CA ARG A 168 4.85 -2.80 -21.14
C ARG A 168 6.03 -3.24 -21.97
N THR A 169 7.02 -3.82 -21.32
CA THR A 169 8.22 -4.33 -21.97
C THR A 169 8.67 -5.53 -21.17
N VAL A 170 9.16 -6.54 -21.87
CA VAL A 170 9.70 -7.79 -21.33
C VAL A 170 10.88 -8.23 -22.19
N PRO A 171 11.79 -9.05 -21.64
CA PRO A 171 12.97 -9.54 -22.37
C PRO A 171 12.61 -10.54 -23.49
N ASP A 172 11.53 -11.31 -23.32
CA ASP A 172 11.12 -12.38 -24.24
C ASP A 172 9.62 -12.69 -24.12
N GLU A 173 9.09 -13.39 -25.13
CA GLU A 173 7.66 -13.77 -25.24
C GLU A 173 7.20 -14.69 -24.11
N ARG A 174 8.07 -15.60 -23.64
CA ARG A 174 7.77 -16.48 -22.51
C ARG A 174 7.49 -15.68 -21.23
N THR A 175 8.27 -14.62 -21.00
CA THR A 175 8.07 -13.73 -19.86
C THR A 175 6.79 -12.91 -20.01
N ASP A 176 6.44 -12.48 -21.24
CA ASP A 176 5.16 -11.80 -21.50
C ASP A 176 3.97 -12.68 -21.11
N ASP A 177 3.95 -13.91 -21.63
CA ASP A 177 2.86 -14.87 -21.42
C ASP A 177 2.68 -15.20 -19.94
N ALA A 178 3.79 -15.49 -19.24
CA ALA A 178 3.77 -15.80 -17.81
C ALA A 178 3.26 -14.62 -16.96
N LEU A 179 3.68 -13.39 -17.27
CA LEU A 179 3.19 -12.20 -16.56
C LEU A 179 1.74 -11.88 -16.89
N ALA A 180 1.32 -12.08 -18.14
CA ALA A 180 -0.07 -11.90 -18.56
C ALA A 180 -1.01 -12.91 -17.90
N GLU A 181 -0.57 -14.16 -17.73
CA GLU A 181 -1.31 -15.19 -16.99
C GLU A 181 -1.33 -14.91 -15.48
N ALA A 182 -0.21 -14.44 -14.92
CA ALA A 182 -0.09 -14.22 -13.49
C ALA A 182 -0.79 -12.93 -13.01
N PHE A 183 -0.92 -11.90 -13.85
CA PHE A 183 -1.49 -10.62 -13.48
C PHE A 183 -2.99 -10.55 -13.74
N ASP A 184 -3.73 -10.42 -12.64
CA ASP A 184 -5.16 -10.13 -12.65
C ASP A 184 -5.40 -8.80 -11.90
N PRO A 185 -5.34 -7.65 -12.60
CA PRO A 185 -5.42 -6.34 -11.97
C PRO A 185 -6.73 -6.09 -11.22
N ASP A 186 -7.84 -6.67 -11.70
CA ASP A 186 -9.15 -6.49 -11.08
C ASP A 186 -9.23 -7.31 -9.78
N ARG A 187 -8.78 -8.57 -9.79
CA ARG A 187 -8.66 -9.37 -8.56
C ARG A 187 -7.69 -8.73 -7.57
N PHE A 188 -6.54 -8.24 -8.03
CA PHE A 188 -5.56 -7.58 -7.16
C PHE A 188 -6.14 -6.34 -6.49
N ARG A 189 -6.91 -5.55 -7.24
CA ARG A 189 -7.62 -4.38 -6.73
C ARG A 189 -8.64 -4.76 -5.67
N GLU A 190 -9.50 -5.74 -5.97
CA GLU A 190 -10.57 -6.19 -5.07
C GLU A 190 -10.00 -6.72 -3.75
N GLU A 191 -8.97 -7.56 -3.84
CA GLU A 191 -8.29 -8.13 -2.69
C GLU A 191 -7.63 -7.04 -1.84
N LEU A 192 -6.89 -6.11 -2.45
CA LEU A 192 -6.28 -4.98 -1.74
C LEU A 192 -7.33 -4.17 -0.97
N PHE A 193 -8.46 -3.84 -1.60
CA PHE A 193 -9.51 -3.09 -0.93
C PHE A 193 -10.22 -3.89 0.17
N SER A 194 -10.33 -5.22 0.05
CA SER A 194 -10.80 -6.06 1.16
C SER A 194 -9.86 -5.95 2.36
N LEU A 195 -8.56 -6.13 2.15
CA LEU A 195 -7.54 -6.02 3.21
C LEU A 195 -7.59 -4.64 3.89
N MET A 196 -7.68 -3.56 3.11
CA MET A 196 -7.78 -2.19 3.63
C MET A 196 -9.04 -1.95 4.48
N ARG A 197 -10.17 -2.58 4.13
CA ARG A 197 -11.43 -2.46 4.89
C ARG A 197 -11.39 -3.25 6.20
N GLU A 198 -10.81 -4.44 6.18
CA GLU A 198 -10.83 -5.35 7.32
C GLU A 198 -9.80 -5.01 8.40
N THR A 199 -8.73 -4.31 8.04
CA THR A 199 -7.67 -3.88 8.96
C THR A 199 -8.17 -2.86 10.00
N ARG A 200 -7.68 -2.89 11.24
CA ARG A 200 -8.11 -2.01 12.34
C ARG A 200 -6.97 -1.40 13.14
#